data_AF-A0A8B4R965-F1
#
_entry.id   AF-A0A8B4R965-F1
#
_cell.length_a   1.000
_cell.length_b   1.000
_cell.length_c   1.000
_cell.angle_alpha   90.00
_cell.angle_beta   90.00
_cell.angle_gamma   90.00
#
_symmetry.space_group_name_H-M   'P 1'
#
loop_
_entity.id
_entity.type
_entity.pdbx_description
1 polymer ?
#
loop_
_entity_poly.entity_id
_entity_poly.type
_entity_poly.pdbx_seq_one_letter_code
_entity_poly.pdbx_strand_id
1 'polypeptide(L)'
;MWSGFATLIAATAVATSMMGLVIGIMVGLNFKFNPIQSASLGLAVMFAGGAATFLKGAIMLKGTGDIINMGITAALGVLLIQFLSDKTKSFTLIVIPTVTLLLVGGVGHVLLPYVKMITTMIGQGIASLLGLQPVLLVLGFVWLGGQSILRGQP
;
A
#
# COMPACT_ATOMS: atom_id res chain seq x y z
N MET A 1 -13.54 -29.71 1.65
CA MET A 1 -12.45 -28.81 1.19
C MET A 1 -11.20 -29.17 1.98
N TRP A 2 -10.04 -29.31 1.34
CA TRP A 2 -8.78 -29.69 2.00
C TRP A 2 -8.38 -28.64 3.05
N SER A 3 -8.01 -29.09 4.26
CA SER A 3 -7.59 -28.21 5.36
C SER A 3 -6.40 -27.31 5.02
N GLY A 4 -5.59 -27.65 4.02
CA GLY A 4 -4.47 -26.83 3.54
C GLY A 4 -4.88 -25.48 2.93
N PHE A 5 -6.11 -25.33 2.42
CA PHE A 5 -6.58 -24.06 1.86
C PHE A 5 -6.66 -22.95 2.89
N ALA A 6 -7.05 -23.26 4.13
CA ALA A 6 -7.12 -22.28 5.21
C ALA A 6 -5.73 -21.71 5.54
N THR A 7 -4.72 -22.58 5.59
CA THR A 7 -3.33 -22.17 5.82
C THR A 7 -2.80 -21.30 4.69
N LEU A 8 -3.12 -21.63 3.43
CA LEU A 8 -2.69 -20.85 2.27
C LEU A 8 -3.30 -19.44 2.28
N ILE A 9 -4.61 -19.33 2.58
CA ILE A 9 -5.30 -18.04 2.69
C ILE A 9 -4.69 -17.19 3.81
N ALA A 10 -4.39 -17.80 4.97
CA ALA A 10 -3.72 -17.12 6.07
C ALA A 10 -2.33 -16.62 5.68
N ALA A 11 -1.53 -17.43 4.97
CA ALA A 11 -0.22 -17.04 4.47
C ALA A 11 -0.31 -15.85 3.50
N THR A 12 -1.29 -15.83 2.59
CA THR A 12 -1.52 -14.70 1.70
C THR A 12 -1.95 -13.43 2.44
N ALA A 13 -2.77 -13.56 3.50
CA ALA A 13 -3.17 -12.43 4.32
C ALA A 13 -1.96 -11.81 5.06
N VAL A 14 -1.05 -12.64 5.58
CA VAL A 14 0.19 -12.16 6.19
C VAL A 14 1.07 -11.47 5.15
N ALA A 15 1.27 -12.08 3.98
CA ALA A 15 2.09 -11.50 2.92
C ALA A 15 1.60 -10.10 2.48
N THR A 16 0.30 -9.93 2.29
CA THR A 16 -0.28 -8.64 1.90
C THR A 16 -0.17 -7.60 3.01
N SER A 17 -0.30 -7.98 4.29
CA SER A 17 -0.13 -7.05 5.42
C SER A 17 1.31 -6.58 5.64
N MET A 18 2.30 -7.35 5.16
CA MET A 18 3.72 -7.00 5.20
C MET A 18 4.14 -6.09 4.05
N MET A 19 3.24 -5.76 3.11
CA MET A 19 3.59 -5.01 1.90
C MET A 19 4.21 -3.64 2.22
N GLY A 20 3.74 -2.94 3.25
CA GLY A 20 4.33 -1.66 3.66
C GLY A 20 5.79 -1.77 4.08
N LEU A 21 6.19 -2.92 4.65
CA LEU A 21 7.57 -3.16 5.06
C LEU A 21 8.47 -3.31 3.83
N VAL A 22 7.99 -4.07 2.84
CA VAL A 22 8.66 -4.23 1.54
C VAL A 22 8.78 -2.88 0.83
N ILE A 23 7.71 -2.09 0.78
CA ILE A 23 7.71 -0.76 0.17
C ILE A 23 8.77 0.13 0.81
N GLY A 24 8.79 0.26 2.14
CA GLY A 24 9.75 1.14 2.80
C GLY A 24 11.21 0.68 2.67
N ILE A 25 11.47 -0.64 2.70
CA ILE A 25 12.82 -1.17 2.46
C ILE A 25 13.26 -0.88 1.03
N MET A 26 12.41 -1.18 0.04
CA MET A 26 12.76 -0.99 -1.38
C MET A 26 12.95 0.49 -1.72
N VAL A 27 12.15 1.38 -1.12
CA VAL A 27 12.38 2.83 -1.23
C VAL A 27 13.74 3.19 -0.62
N GLY A 28 14.05 2.75 0.60
CA GLY A 28 15.35 3.02 1.22
C GLY A 28 16.55 2.55 0.39
N LEU A 29 16.44 1.35 -0.20
CA LEU A 29 17.47 0.82 -1.09
C LEU A 29 17.65 1.65 -2.37
N ASN A 30 16.57 2.18 -2.96
CA ASN A 30 16.63 3.08 -4.11
C ASN A 30 17.36 4.40 -3.77
N PHE A 31 17.24 4.87 -2.53
CA PHE A 31 17.96 6.05 -2.03
C PHE A 31 19.36 5.73 -1.50
N LYS A 32 19.88 4.50 -1.73
CA LYS A 32 21.21 4.04 -1.27
C LYS A 32 21.41 4.18 0.23
N PHE A 33 20.33 4.09 1.01
CA PHE A 33 20.42 4.06 2.46
C PHE A 33 21.10 2.79 2.93
N ASN A 34 21.73 2.86 4.10
CA ASN A 34 22.29 1.66 4.71
C ASN A 34 21.16 0.66 5.06
N PRO A 35 21.48 -0.63 5.27
CA PRO A 35 20.46 -1.64 5.55
C PRO A 35 19.57 -1.31 6.76
N ILE A 36 20.14 -0.66 7.79
CA ILE A 36 19.41 -0.29 9.01
C ILE A 36 18.41 0.85 8.75
N GLN A 37 18.81 1.87 7.98
CA GLN A 37 17.97 2.98 7.54
C GLN A 37 16.82 2.47 6.67
N SER A 38 17.09 1.55 5.75
CA SER A 38 16.08 0.95 4.88
C SER A 38 15.08 0.09 5.67
N ALA A 39 15.58 -0.74 6.59
CA ALA A 39 14.73 -1.53 7.49
C ALA A 39 13.88 -0.65 8.40
N SER A 40 14.46 0.42 8.94
CA SER A 40 13.76 1.42 9.75
C SER A 40 12.64 2.12 8.98
N LEU A 41 12.90 2.52 7.73
CA LEU A 41 11.88 3.10 6.86
C LEU A 41 10.77 2.08 6.58
N GLY A 42 11.12 0.82 6.31
CA GLY A 42 10.18 -0.30 6.18
C GLY A 42 9.24 -0.44 7.38
N LEU A 43 9.77 -0.42 8.61
CA LEU A 43 8.97 -0.54 9.83
C LEU A 43 8.04 0.67 10.05
N ALA A 44 8.53 1.87 9.77
CA ALA A 44 7.72 3.09 9.88
C ALA A 44 6.57 3.11 8.86
N VAL A 45 6.83 2.70 7.61
CA VAL A 45 5.82 2.57 6.55
C VAL A 45 4.85 1.41 6.85
N MET A 46 5.37 0.31 7.40
CA MET A 46 4.69 -0.74 8.17
C MET A 46 3.50 -0.22 8.97
N PHE A 47 3.88 0.53 10.00
CA PHE A 47 3.00 1.09 10.99
C PHE A 47 2.04 2.13 10.40
N ALA A 48 2.54 3.03 9.54
CA ALA A 48 1.75 4.08 8.93
C ALA A 48 0.71 3.55 7.92
N GLY A 49 0.96 2.40 7.29
CA GLY A 49 0.01 1.78 6.37
C GLY A 49 -1.29 1.31 7.03
N GLY A 50 -1.31 1.18 8.36
CA GLY A 50 -2.48 0.79 9.15
C GLY A 50 -2.92 -0.65 8.97
N ALA A 51 -2.09 -1.50 8.35
CA ALA A 51 -2.32 -2.94 8.25
C ALA A 51 -2.19 -3.63 9.62
N ALA A 52 -1.32 -3.13 10.50
CA ALA A 52 -1.19 -3.60 11.87
C ALA A 52 -2.09 -2.80 12.82
N THR A 53 -3.08 -3.46 13.41
CA THR A 53 -4.00 -2.88 14.40
C THR A 53 -3.78 -3.50 15.76
N PHE A 54 -3.76 -2.67 16.81
CA PHE A 54 -3.65 -3.14 18.19
C PHE A 54 -5.06 -3.33 18.75
N LEU A 55 -5.49 -4.58 18.91
CA LEU A 55 -6.77 -4.91 19.55
C LEU A 55 -6.50 -5.75 20.79
N LYS A 56 -6.97 -5.28 21.96
CA LYS A 56 -6.96 -6.04 23.23
C LYS A 56 -5.58 -6.63 23.59
N GLY A 57 -4.51 -5.85 23.41
CA GLY A 57 -3.14 -6.29 23.71
C GLY A 57 -2.52 -7.22 22.66
N ALA A 58 -3.25 -7.58 21.60
CA ALA A 58 -2.74 -8.35 20.47
C ALA A 58 -2.52 -7.45 19.23
N ILE A 59 -1.45 -7.74 18.49
CA ILE A 59 -1.21 -7.15 17.17
C ILE A 59 -1.97 -8.00 16.16
N MET A 60 -3.02 -7.43 15.57
CA MET A 60 -3.76 -8.06 14.49
C MET A 60 -3.39 -7.41 13.16
N LEU A 61 -2.85 -8.21 12.25
CA LEU A 61 -2.60 -7.84 10.87
C LEU A 61 -3.91 -7.98 10.08
N LYS A 62 -4.51 -6.86 9.69
CA LYS A 62 -5.76 -6.79 8.93
C LYS A 62 -5.53 -6.11 7.58
N GLY A 63 -5.46 -6.94 6.55
CA GLY A 63 -5.41 -6.51 5.16
C GLY A 63 -4.09 -5.85 4.76
N THR A 64 -4.07 -5.25 3.58
CA THR A 64 -2.88 -4.68 2.95
C THR A 64 -2.47 -3.33 3.54
N GLY A 65 -3.40 -2.61 4.18
CA GLY A 65 -3.22 -1.20 4.51
C GLY A 65 -3.46 -0.27 3.31
N ASP A 66 -3.22 1.03 3.48
CA ASP A 66 -3.35 2.04 2.41
C ASP A 66 -2.01 2.31 1.72
N ILE A 67 -1.86 1.86 0.47
CA ILE A 67 -0.62 1.99 -0.33
C ILE A 67 -0.27 3.46 -0.62
N ILE A 68 -1.28 4.31 -0.82
CA ILE A 68 -1.06 5.74 -1.09
C ILE A 68 -0.47 6.40 0.15
N ASN A 69 -1.03 6.10 1.33
CA ASN A 69 -0.51 6.62 2.59
C ASN A 69 0.91 6.10 2.88
N MET A 70 1.17 4.82 2.57
CA MET A 70 2.51 4.24 2.67
C MET A 70 3.52 4.96 1.77
N GLY A 71 3.14 5.31 0.54
CA GLY A 71 3.99 6.07 -0.38
C GLY A 71 4.32 7.47 0.13
N ILE A 72 3.32 8.20 0.64
CA ILE A 72 3.51 9.54 1.24
C ILE A 72 4.42 9.43 2.46
N THR A 73 4.17 8.45 3.33
CA THR A 73 4.99 8.19 4.51
C THR A 73 6.42 7.85 4.13
N ALA A 74 6.63 7.01 3.11
CA ALA A 74 7.96 6.65 2.63
C ALA A 74 8.71 7.88 2.12
N ALA A 75 8.05 8.77 1.38
CA ALA A 75 8.65 10.02 0.91
C ALA A 75 9.08 10.94 2.07
N LEU A 76 8.21 11.12 3.08
CA LEU A 76 8.54 11.86 4.29
C LEU A 76 9.70 11.22 5.06
N GLY A 77 9.72 9.88 5.14
CA GLY A 77 10.76 9.14 5.81
C GLY A 77 12.11 9.24 5.11
N VAL A 78 12.15 9.25 3.78
CA VAL A 78 13.37 9.51 3.01
C VAL A 78 13.92 10.90 3.31
N LEU A 79 13.06 11.93 3.33
CA LEU A 79 13.49 13.30 3.66
C LEU A 79 14.09 13.37 5.06
N LEU A 80 13.43 12.76 6.04
CA LEU A 80 13.89 12.73 7.42
C LEU A 80 15.20 11.95 7.57
N ILE A 81 15.31 10.77 6.96
CA ILE A 81 16.52 9.95 7.04
C ILE A 81 17.69 10.67 6.36
N GLN A 82 17.50 11.32 5.21
CA GLN A 82 18.57 12.10 4.58
C GLN A 82 19.06 13.23 5.50
N PHE A 83 18.14 13.97 6.13
CA PHE A 83 18.50 15.03 7.06
C PHE A 83 19.26 14.53 8.31
N LEU A 84 18.94 13.33 8.79
CA LEU A 84 19.58 12.73 9.96
C LEU A 84 20.90 12.01 9.62
N SER A 85 20.99 11.40 8.44
CA SER A 85 22.11 10.52 8.03
C SER A 85 23.47 11.24 8.11
N ASP A 86 23.50 12.54 7.81
CA ASP A 86 24.72 13.34 7.89
C ASP A 86 25.20 13.56 9.33
N LYS A 87 24.29 13.49 10.31
CA LYS A 87 24.57 13.81 11.73
C LYS A 87 24.71 12.59 12.63
N THR A 88 24.16 11.42 12.27
CA THR A 88 24.01 10.29 13.19
C THR A 88 24.95 9.10 12.95
N LYS A 89 26.01 9.24 12.13
CA LYS A 89 26.85 8.11 11.65
C LYS A 89 27.23 7.06 12.71
N SER A 90 27.54 7.45 13.95
CA SER A 90 27.91 6.53 15.05
C SER A 90 26.73 5.97 15.89
N PHE A 91 25.53 6.59 15.83
CA PHE A 91 24.35 6.20 16.62
C PHE A 91 23.17 5.69 15.77
N THR A 92 23.41 5.52 14.46
CA THR A 92 22.43 5.11 13.44
C THR A 92 21.60 3.90 13.86
N LEU A 93 22.19 2.93 14.55
CA LEU A 93 21.53 1.66 14.89
C LEU A 93 20.38 1.81 15.90
N ILE A 94 20.43 2.80 16.79
CA ILE A 94 19.41 3.01 17.83
C ILE A 94 18.52 4.21 17.48
N VAL A 95 19.13 5.29 16.98
CA VAL A 95 18.44 6.57 16.79
C VAL A 95 17.54 6.54 15.56
N ILE A 96 18.02 6.01 14.43
CA ILE A 96 17.24 6.07 13.18
C ILE A 96 15.95 5.24 13.27
N PRO A 97 15.96 3.98 13.75
CA PRO A 97 14.73 3.20 13.91
C PRO A 97 13.68 3.90 14.77
N THR A 98 14.09 4.41 15.93
CA THR A 98 13.18 5.00 16.91
C THR A 98 12.62 6.33 16.41
N VAL A 99 13.47 7.22 15.89
CA VAL A 99 13.05 8.55 15.45
C VAL A 99 12.21 8.47 14.18
N THR A 100 12.60 7.63 13.22
CA THR A 100 11.83 7.44 11.98
C THR A 100 10.46 6.86 12.29
N LEU A 101 10.37 5.87 13.18
CA LEU A 101 9.08 5.27 13.53
C LEU A 101 8.18 6.26 14.30
N LEU A 102 8.71 6.98 15.29
CA LEU A 102 7.92 7.93 16.07
C LEU A 102 7.45 9.14 15.25
N LEU A 103 8.36 9.76 14.49
CA LEU A 103 8.03 10.95 13.72
C LEU A 103 7.31 10.60 12.43
N VAL A 104 7.93 9.78 11.58
CA VAL A 104 7.41 9.48 10.24
C VAL A 104 6.24 8.50 10.34
N GLY A 105 6.42 7.41 11.09
CA GLY A 105 5.35 6.44 11.32
C GLY A 105 4.15 7.07 12.05
N GLY A 106 4.40 7.90 13.06
CA GLY A 106 3.36 8.64 13.78
C GLY A 106 2.60 9.62 12.88
N VAL A 107 3.29 10.47 12.13
CA VAL A 107 2.67 11.40 11.17
C VAL A 107 1.90 10.64 10.09
N GLY A 108 2.48 9.57 9.54
CA GLY A 108 1.81 8.71 8.57
C GLY A 108 0.53 8.07 9.12
N HIS A 109 0.53 7.66 10.39
CA HIS A 109 -0.67 7.13 11.04
C HIS A 109 -1.77 8.19 11.22
N VAL A 110 -1.41 9.43 11.52
CA VAL A 110 -2.36 10.56 11.60
C VAL A 110 -2.90 10.96 10.23
N LEU A 111 -2.10 10.84 9.17
CA LEU A 111 -2.53 11.08 7.79
C LEU A 111 -3.47 9.99 7.26
N LEU A 112 -3.38 8.78 7.79
CA LEU A 112 -4.11 7.60 7.32
C LEU A 112 -5.63 7.83 7.13
N PRO A 113 -6.41 8.38 8.08
CA PRO A 113 -7.84 8.60 7.87
C PRO A 113 -8.14 9.55 6.69
N TYR A 114 -7.31 10.58 6.49
CA TYR A 114 -7.50 11.54 5.40
C TYR A 114 -7.19 10.92 4.04
N VAL A 115 -6.06 10.21 3.94
CA VAL A 115 -5.67 9.55 2.68
C VAL A 115 -6.65 8.44 2.34
N LYS A 116 -7.08 7.65 3.34
CA LYS A 116 -8.05 6.57 3.15
C LYS A 116 -9.38 7.06 2.58
N MET A 117 -9.83 8.26 2.96
CA MET A 117 -11.02 8.86 2.37
C MET A 117 -10.86 9.05 0.86
N ILE A 118 -9.72 9.62 0.44
CA ILE A 118 -9.39 9.84 -0.97
C ILE A 118 -9.25 8.50 -1.70
N THR A 119 -8.49 7.55 -1.15
CA THR A 119 -8.30 6.22 -1.74
C THR A 119 -9.62 5.48 -1.93
N THR A 120 -10.53 5.60 -0.96
CA THR A 120 -11.86 4.97 -1.04
C THR A 120 -12.71 5.62 -2.12
N MET A 121 -12.70 6.95 -2.24
CA MET A 121 -13.40 7.66 -3.32
C MET A 121 -12.88 7.25 -4.70
N ILE A 122 -11.56 7.16 -4.87
CA ILE A 122 -10.95 6.68 -6.13
C ILE A 122 -11.41 5.25 -6.41
N GLY A 123 -11.37 4.37 -5.40
CA GLY A 123 -11.81 2.99 -5.54
C GLY A 123 -13.28 2.86 -5.95
N GLN A 124 -14.17 3.67 -5.37
CA GLN A 124 -15.58 3.74 -5.74
C GLN A 124 -15.77 4.28 -7.16
N GLY A 125 -15.01 5.30 -7.55
CA GLY A 125 -15.01 5.82 -8.92
C GLY A 125 -14.61 4.75 -9.94
N ILE A 126 -13.51 4.05 -9.71
CA ILE A 126 -13.06 2.94 -10.57
C ILE A 126 -14.12 1.82 -10.60
N ALA A 127 -14.69 1.44 -9.46
CA ALA A 127 -15.73 0.42 -9.39
C ALA A 127 -16.98 0.82 -10.20
N SER A 128 -17.39 2.09 -10.16
CA SER A 128 -18.50 2.59 -10.96
C SER A 128 -18.23 2.51 -12.47
N LEU A 129 -16.98 2.78 -12.89
CA LEU A 129 -16.56 2.67 -14.29
C LEU A 129 -16.47 1.21 -14.74
N LEU A 130 -15.97 0.31 -13.88
CA LEU A 130 -15.96 -1.13 -14.13
C LEU A 130 -17.37 -1.72 -14.24
N GLY A 131 -18.33 -1.24 -13.44
CA GLY A 131 -19.73 -1.61 -13.58
C GLY A 131 -20.35 -1.18 -14.92
N LEU A 132 -19.81 -0.13 -15.54
CA LEU A 132 -20.22 0.32 -16.86
C LEU A 132 -19.58 -0.47 -18.02
N GLN A 133 -18.42 -1.10 -17.80
CA GLN A 133 -17.69 -1.84 -18.85
C GLN A 133 -18.54 -2.96 -19.50
N PRO A 134 -19.29 -3.80 -18.77
CA PRO A 134 -20.19 -4.78 -19.37
C PRO A 134 -21.26 -4.15 -20.25
N VAL A 135 -21.81 -3.00 -19.83
CA VAL A 135 -22.87 -2.30 -20.57
C VAL A 135 -22.31 -1.69 -21.86
N LEU A 136 -21.13 -1.06 -21.79
CA LEU A 136 -20.43 -0.53 -22.96
C LEU A 136 -20.04 -1.63 -23.95
N LEU A 137 -19.60 -2.79 -23.46
CA LEU A 137 -19.34 -3.97 -24.30
C LEU A 137 -20.61 -4.47 -24.98
N VAL A 138 -21.72 -4.62 -24.26
CA VAL A 138 -23.00 -5.07 -24.83
C VAL A 138 -23.51 -4.09 -25.89
N LEU A 139 -23.49 -2.78 -25.62
CA LEU A 139 -23.90 -1.77 -26.60
C LEU A 139 -22.99 -1.77 -27.83
N GLY A 140 -21.67 -1.92 -27.65
CA GLY A 140 -20.72 -2.06 -28.75
C GLY A 140 -20.96 -3.33 -29.58
N PHE A 141 -21.22 -4.47 -28.94
CA PHE A 141 -21.56 -5.73 -29.62
C PHE A 141 -22.89 -5.63 -30.38
N VAL A 142 -23.91 -4.97 -29.82
CA VAL A 142 -25.19 -4.74 -30.51
C VAL A 142 -25.02 -3.80 -31.69
N TRP A 143 -24.21 -2.74 -31.57
CA TRP A 143 -23.96 -1.80 -32.65
C TRP A 143 -23.14 -2.42 -33.80
N LEU A 144 -22.10 -3.20 -33.47
CA LEU A 144 -21.31 -3.95 -34.47
C LEU A 144 -22.09 -5.12 -35.09
N GLY A 145 -22.90 -5.83 -34.28
CA GLY A 145 -23.80 -6.88 -34.74
C GLY A 145 -24.90 -6.36 -35.66
N GLY A 146 -25.49 -5.21 -35.32
CA GLY A 146 -26.46 -4.51 -36.16
C GLY A 146 -25.85 -4.07 -37.50
N GLN A 147 -24.59 -3.62 -37.51
CA GLN A 147 -23.90 -3.31 -38.76
C GLN A 147 -23.54 -4.53 -39.61
N SER A 148 -23.26 -5.68 -39.00
CA SER A 148 -23.04 -6.94 -39.75
C SER A 148 -24.33 -7.46 -40.41
N ILE A 149 -25.49 -7.26 -39.80
CA ILE A 149 -26.80 -7.62 -40.37
C ILE A 149 -27.20 -6.65 -41.49
N LEU A 150 -26.82 -5.37 -41.39
CA LEU A 150 -27.04 -4.38 -42.45
C LEU A 150 -26.00 -4.47 -43.59
N ARG A 151 -24.90 -5.23 -43.41
CA ARG A 151 -23.85 -5.46 -44.41
C ARG A 151 -23.88 -6.85 -45.05
N GLY A 152 -24.91 -7.66 -44.81
CA GLY A 152 -25.23 -8.85 -45.60
C GLY A 152 -26.75 -9.00 -45.66
N GLN A 153 -27.43 -8.68 -46.76
CA GLN A 153 -27.13 -9.14 -48.12
C GLN A 153 -27.46 -8.11 -49.21
N PRO A 154 -26.97 -8.31 -50.46
CA PRO A 154 -25.97 -9.28 -50.91
C PRO A 154 -24.54 -8.71 -50.98
#